data_AF-A0AAW7WC43-F1
#
_entry.id   AF-A0AAW7WC43-F1
#
_cell.length_a   1.000
_cell.length_b   1.000
_cell.length_c   1.000
_cell.angle_alpha   90.00
_cell.angle_beta   90.00
_cell.angle_gamma   90.00
#
_symmetry.space_group_name_H-M   'P 1'
#
loop_
_entity.id
_entity.type
_entity.pdbx_description
1 polymer ?
#
loop_
_entity_poly.entity_id
_entity_poly.type
_entity_poly.pdbx_seq_one_letter_code
_entity_poly.pdbx_strand_id
1 'polypeptide(L)'
;MLKSNKWIFLAISVPFIIIGLSYLLIRIPIGNTGKFIHDHADSIKREIIADIDSQGQYIKSVTLLPGSARGGFDNGGDVGGNYHISFTAYANNNRKQSMKVELYFPDAGIGPFTFIKPNPYKSPETMRRWYLSVVEVSSDPSWDWKREQDKLTETMNKLDRKSKDASRQVEKENMIRNLNRWLQEHEENFKLAIQTDLYRNDPELEQKLGKIQSISVSNNQMYIPSEGIDIRFDVRFEKYPEEVATIDVRLHSQGKQSVFKDPSVAATISFERERFVIKTVYDSKLFPIFNQSRFGNSNGEISYELPKDYENQFLIP
;
A
#
# COMPACT_ATOMS: atom_id res chain seq x y z
N MET A 1 2.94 61.34 58.31
CA MET A 1 3.82 61.41 57.12
C MET A 1 4.88 60.32 57.22
N LEU A 2 4.73 59.22 56.49
CA LEU A 2 5.83 58.24 56.30
C LEU A 2 6.33 58.40 54.87
N LYS A 3 7.53 58.98 54.73
CA LYS A 3 8.25 59.06 53.44
C LYS A 3 8.49 57.65 52.92
N SER A 4 8.06 57.40 51.70
CA SER A 4 8.13 56.09 51.04
C SER A 4 9.58 55.71 50.75
N ASN A 5 10.12 54.74 51.49
CA ASN A 5 11.48 54.18 51.33
C ASN A 5 11.59 53.22 50.14
N LYS A 6 11.12 53.62 48.96
CA LYS A 6 11.20 52.82 47.71
C LYS A 6 12.64 52.50 47.31
N TRP A 7 13.60 53.34 47.70
CA TRP A 7 15.02 53.14 47.43
C TRP A 7 15.64 51.95 48.16
N ILE A 8 15.11 51.55 49.33
CA ILE A 8 15.66 50.46 50.13
C ILE A 8 15.31 49.10 49.52
N PHE A 9 14.09 48.92 49.02
CA PHE A 9 13.71 47.69 48.29
C PHE A 9 14.47 47.53 46.96
N LEU A 10 14.78 48.64 46.30
CA LEU A 10 15.58 48.65 45.08
C LEU A 10 17.06 48.31 45.39
N ALA A 11 17.62 48.85 46.47
CA ALA A 11 18.97 48.53 46.91
C ALA A 11 19.14 47.08 47.40
N ILE A 12 18.13 46.50 48.05
CA ILE A 12 18.16 45.12 48.55
C ILE A 12 17.94 44.09 47.43
N SER A 13 17.21 44.42 46.36
CA SER A 13 16.93 43.50 45.26
C SER A 13 18.02 43.45 44.18
N VAL A 14 18.81 44.51 44.03
CA VAL A 14 19.91 44.59 43.06
C VAL A 14 20.95 43.45 43.20
N PRO A 15 21.42 43.06 44.41
CA PRO A 15 22.33 41.93 44.56
C PRO A 15 21.72 40.60 44.09
N PHE A 16 20.44 40.34 44.37
CA PHE A 16 19.76 39.11 43.95
C PHE A 16 19.50 39.07 42.44
N ILE A 17 19.21 40.23 41.84
CA ILE A 17 19.09 40.37 40.38
C ILE A 17 20.45 40.16 39.72
N ILE A 18 21.54 40.70 40.29
CA ILE A 18 22.91 40.48 39.79
C ILE A 18 23.33 39.01 39.93
N ILE A 19 22.95 38.32 41.02
CA ILE A 19 23.22 36.88 41.21
C ILE A 19 22.36 36.02 40.26
N GLY A 20 21.10 36.41 40.00
CA GLY A 20 20.24 35.73 39.02
C GLY A 20 20.69 35.94 37.57
N LEU A 21 21.10 37.15 37.22
CA LEU A 21 21.71 37.48 35.92
C LEU A 21 23.09 36.84 35.76
N SER A 22 23.89 36.75 36.83
CA SER A 22 25.16 36.04 36.76
C SER A 22 24.92 34.55 36.55
N TYR A 23 23.91 33.91 37.17
CA TYR A 23 23.53 32.53 36.85
C TYR A 23 23.06 32.32 35.40
N LEU A 24 22.37 33.29 34.80
CA LEU A 24 22.01 33.30 33.37
C LEU A 24 23.22 33.56 32.45
N LEU A 25 24.22 34.29 32.96
CA LEU A 25 25.48 34.63 32.27
C LEU A 25 26.65 33.68 32.58
N ILE A 26 26.46 32.69 33.48
CA ILE A 26 27.36 31.53 33.60
C ILE A 26 27.18 30.74 32.32
N ARG A 27 27.83 31.21 31.25
CA ARG A 27 28.37 30.32 30.24
C ARG A 27 29.24 29.36 31.04
N ILE A 28 28.81 28.10 31.18
CA ILE A 28 29.73 26.99 31.44
C ILE A 28 30.97 27.32 30.63
N PRO A 29 32.20 27.39 31.18
CA PRO A 29 33.37 27.78 30.41
C PRO A 29 33.50 26.81 29.24
N ILE A 30 32.96 27.23 28.10
CA ILE A 30 32.90 26.42 26.91
C ILE A 30 34.31 26.58 26.36
N GLY A 31 35.16 25.58 26.58
CA GLY A 31 36.49 25.55 25.95
C GLY A 31 36.35 25.77 24.44
N ASN A 32 37.43 26.18 23.77
CA ASN A 32 37.42 26.54 22.35
C ASN A 32 36.68 25.53 21.46
N THR A 33 36.78 24.25 21.79
CA THR A 33 36.04 23.14 21.19
C THR A 33 34.53 23.29 21.27
N GLY A 34 33.97 23.48 22.46
CA GLY A 34 32.52 23.64 22.57
C GLY A 34 32.05 24.97 21.97
N LYS A 35 32.90 26.02 21.97
CA LYS A 35 32.59 27.28 21.29
C LYS A 35 32.48 27.05 19.79
N PHE A 36 33.37 26.25 19.21
CA PHE A 36 33.29 25.86 17.80
C PHE A 36 31.97 25.14 17.49
N ILE A 37 31.57 24.17 18.32
CA ILE A 37 30.28 23.45 18.16
C ILE A 37 29.09 24.42 18.24
N HIS A 38 29.14 25.38 19.16
CA HIS A 38 28.10 26.39 19.29
C HIS A 38 28.01 27.31 18.07
N ASP A 39 29.16 27.81 17.60
CA ASP A 39 29.24 28.75 16.48
C ASP A 39 28.81 28.10 15.14
N HIS A 40 28.97 26.77 15.01
CA HIS A 40 28.61 26.00 13.80
C HIS A 40 27.37 25.11 14.00
N ALA A 41 26.55 25.38 15.02
CA ALA A 41 25.49 24.48 15.46
C ALA A 41 24.51 24.10 14.34
N ASP A 42 24.10 25.04 13.49
CA ASP A 42 23.11 24.77 12.44
C ASP A 42 23.67 23.88 11.33
N SER A 43 24.91 24.10 10.90
CA SER A 43 25.58 23.24 9.92
C SER A 43 25.79 21.84 10.49
N ILE A 44 26.29 21.73 11.71
CA ILE A 44 26.50 20.44 12.38
C ILE A 44 25.19 19.67 12.52
N LYS A 45 24.10 20.32 12.95
CA LYS A 45 22.79 19.67 13.06
C LYS A 45 22.28 19.14 11.72
N ARG A 46 22.46 19.90 10.63
CA ARG A 46 22.05 19.45 9.29
C ARG A 46 22.84 18.23 8.84
N GLU A 47 24.16 18.25 9.01
CA GLU A 47 25.02 17.12 8.65
C GLU A 47 24.70 15.87 9.47
N ILE A 48 24.43 16.00 10.78
CA ILE A 48 23.97 14.86 11.62
C ILE A 48 22.67 14.27 11.09
N ILE A 49 21.69 15.10 10.73
CA ILE A 49 20.41 14.63 10.19
C ILE A 49 20.64 13.87 8.87
N ALA A 50 21.49 14.41 7.99
CA ALA A 50 21.81 13.80 6.71
C ALA A 50 22.55 12.46 6.86
N ASP A 51 23.54 12.38 7.74
CA ASP A 51 24.29 11.16 8.02
C ASP A 51 23.35 10.06 8.58
N ILE A 52 22.50 10.41 9.55
CA ILE A 52 21.49 9.49 10.11
C ILE A 52 20.48 9.01 9.06
N ASP A 53 20.01 9.90 8.18
CA ASP A 53 19.11 9.53 7.07
C ASP A 53 19.78 8.60 6.06
N SER A 54 21.07 8.82 5.77
CA SER A 54 21.85 7.93 4.90
C SER A 54 22.01 6.51 5.47
N GLN A 55 21.97 6.37 6.80
CA GLN A 55 22.02 5.10 7.51
C GLN A 55 20.64 4.44 7.65
N GLY A 56 19.60 4.99 7.00
CA GLY A 56 18.24 4.44 6.97
C GLY A 56 17.41 4.73 8.21
N GLN A 57 17.92 5.54 9.15
CA GLN A 57 17.20 6.02 10.32
C GLN A 57 16.70 7.44 10.05
N TYR A 58 15.75 7.96 10.81
CA TYR A 58 15.33 9.36 10.62
C TYR A 58 15.14 10.05 11.96
N ILE A 59 15.54 11.32 12.01
CA ILE A 59 15.35 12.16 13.18
C ILE A 59 14.78 13.52 12.77
N LYS A 60 13.84 14.04 13.54
CA LYS A 60 13.16 15.33 13.30
C LYS A 60 14.01 16.51 13.75
N SER A 61 14.84 16.33 14.76
CA SER A 61 15.63 17.40 15.35
C SER A 61 16.86 16.83 16.06
N VAL A 62 17.91 17.64 16.14
CA VAL A 62 19.14 17.34 16.89
C VAL A 62 19.37 18.41 17.95
N THR A 63 19.67 17.96 19.17
CA THR A 63 20.17 18.82 20.24
C THR A 63 21.63 18.49 20.53
N LEU A 64 22.51 19.47 20.30
CA LEU A 64 23.95 19.34 20.57
C LEU A 64 24.21 19.56 22.06
N LEU A 65 25.23 18.90 22.61
CA LEU A 65 25.75 19.17 23.95
C LEU A 65 27.18 19.74 23.88
N PRO A 66 27.37 21.04 23.60
CA PRO A 66 28.71 21.63 23.45
C PRO A 66 29.62 21.47 24.68
N GLY A 67 29.04 21.38 25.89
CA GLY A 67 29.80 21.15 27.12
C GLY A 67 30.44 19.76 27.21
N SER A 68 30.00 18.80 26.38
CA SER A 68 30.62 17.47 26.27
C SER A 68 31.81 17.44 25.30
N ALA A 69 32.05 18.53 24.56
CA ALA A 69 33.00 18.52 23.47
C ALA A 69 34.44 18.38 23.96
N ARG A 70 35.17 17.45 23.34
CA ARG A 70 36.59 17.17 23.57
C ARG A 70 37.30 17.18 22.24
N GLY A 71 38.37 17.96 22.16
CA GLY A 71 39.20 18.01 20.98
C GLY A 71 40.58 17.41 21.24
N GLY A 72 41.10 16.67 20.28
CA GLY A 72 42.38 15.98 20.40
C GLY A 72 42.95 15.67 19.03
N PHE A 73 44.27 15.49 18.98
CA PHE A 73 44.89 14.90 17.79
C PHE A 73 44.87 13.39 17.93
N ASP A 74 44.85 12.70 16.80
CA ASP A 74 45.21 11.28 16.75
C ASP A 74 46.54 11.03 17.47
N ASN A 75 46.73 9.79 17.94
CA ASN A 75 48.02 9.33 18.40
C ASN A 75 48.93 9.16 17.19
N GLY A 76 49.42 10.28 16.64
CA GLY A 76 49.99 10.37 15.30
C GLY A 76 51.27 9.56 15.03
N GLY A 77 51.73 8.73 15.97
CA GLY A 77 52.76 7.69 15.79
C GLY A 77 53.78 7.95 14.67
N ASP A 78 53.90 6.97 13.78
CA ASP A 78 54.85 7.00 12.67
C ASP A 78 54.28 7.63 11.38
N VAL A 79 52.97 7.91 11.35
CA VAL A 79 52.24 8.30 10.12
C VAL A 79 51.65 9.72 10.15
N GLY A 80 51.75 10.42 11.29
CA GLY A 80 51.07 11.68 11.52
C GLY A 80 49.62 11.48 11.96
N GLY A 81 48.87 12.58 12.07
CA GLY A 81 47.49 12.55 12.54
C GLY A 81 46.77 13.87 12.33
N ASN A 82 45.47 13.90 12.59
CA ASN A 82 44.65 15.10 12.46
C ASN A 82 43.97 15.46 13.77
N TYR A 83 43.48 16.69 13.84
CA TYR A 83 42.64 17.13 14.93
C TYR A 83 41.20 16.64 14.73
N HIS A 84 40.59 16.19 15.81
CA HIS A 84 39.19 15.79 15.86
C HIS A 84 38.49 16.47 17.02
N ILE A 85 37.18 16.67 16.88
CA ILE A 85 36.31 17.10 17.97
C ILE A 85 35.21 16.04 18.15
N SER A 86 35.20 15.39 19.31
CA SER A 86 34.13 14.46 19.70
C SER A 86 33.18 15.14 20.69
N PHE A 87 31.88 14.93 20.52
CA PHE A 87 30.86 15.44 21.43
C PHE A 87 29.60 14.58 21.38
N THR A 88 28.73 14.75 22.38
CA THR A 88 27.42 14.08 22.43
C THR A 88 26.33 14.98 21.85
N ALA A 89 25.42 14.37 21.11
CA ALA A 89 24.16 14.96 20.72
C ALA A 89 23.01 14.01 21.07
N TYR A 90 21.77 14.48 21.02
CA TYR A 90 20.60 13.62 21.10
C TYR A 90 19.54 14.04 20.10
N ALA A 91 18.82 13.05 19.58
CA ALA A 91 17.76 13.26 18.60
C ALA A 91 16.41 13.52 19.26
N ASN A 92 15.51 14.19 18.54
CA ASN A 92 14.08 14.34 18.87
C ASN A 92 13.79 14.85 20.29
N ASN A 93 14.71 15.61 20.88
CA ASN A 93 14.68 16.02 22.28
C ASN A 93 14.55 14.84 23.28
N ASN A 94 14.95 13.63 22.87
CA ASN A 94 14.95 12.42 23.67
C ASN A 94 16.39 12.04 24.05
N ARG A 95 16.76 12.24 25.31
CA ARG A 95 18.12 11.91 25.80
C ARG A 95 18.47 10.43 25.67
N LYS A 96 17.48 9.54 25.55
CA LYS A 96 17.74 8.12 25.30
C LYS A 96 18.15 7.86 23.85
N GLN A 97 17.81 8.74 22.91
CA GLN A 97 18.33 8.76 21.53
C GLN A 97 19.64 9.56 21.48
N SER A 98 20.61 9.16 22.29
CA SER A 98 21.92 9.81 22.31
C SER A 98 22.81 9.28 21.19
N MET A 99 23.70 10.14 20.71
CA MET A 99 24.70 9.80 19.70
C MET A 99 26.04 10.46 20.03
N LYS A 100 27.14 9.78 19.68
CA LYS A 100 28.49 10.37 19.67
C LYS A 100 28.81 10.82 18.26
N VAL A 101 29.19 12.08 18.15
CA VAL A 101 29.49 12.73 16.88
C VAL A 101 30.95 13.14 16.89
N GLU A 102 31.63 12.91 15.78
CA GLU A 102 33.01 13.31 15.56
C GLU A 102 33.10 14.26 14.38
N LEU A 103 33.83 15.36 14.57
CA LEU A 103 34.25 16.27 13.51
C LEU A 103 35.73 16.04 13.22
N TYR A 104 36.05 15.70 11.99
CA TYR A 104 37.41 15.50 11.49
C TYR A 104 37.91 16.75 10.75
N PHE A 105 39.10 17.23 11.09
CA PHE A 105 39.71 18.43 10.50
C PHE A 105 40.93 18.06 9.64
N PRO A 106 40.76 17.87 8.31
CA PRO A 106 41.82 17.43 7.42
C PRO A 106 43.00 18.42 7.34
N ASP A 107 42.72 19.71 7.51
CA ASP A 107 43.71 20.77 7.35
C ASP A 107 44.44 21.08 8.68
N ALA A 108 43.99 20.49 9.79
CA ALA A 108 44.63 20.55 11.10
C ALA A 108 45.46 19.28 11.34
N GLY A 109 46.46 19.06 10.49
CA GLY A 109 47.34 17.90 10.54
C GLY A 109 48.59 18.11 11.41
N ILE A 110 49.13 17.01 11.95
CA ILE A 110 50.45 16.91 12.56
C ILE A 110 51.29 15.86 11.84
N GLY A 111 52.59 16.12 11.72
CA GLY A 111 53.52 15.14 11.15
C GLY A 111 53.81 13.98 12.09
N PRO A 112 54.46 12.91 11.58
CA PRO A 112 54.99 11.82 12.41
C PRO A 112 55.82 12.32 13.58
N PHE A 113 55.75 11.62 14.72
CA PHE A 113 56.53 11.91 15.94
C PHE A 113 56.37 13.34 16.48
N THR A 114 55.24 14.00 16.23
CA THR A 114 54.96 15.33 16.80
C THR A 114 54.70 15.23 18.31
N PHE A 115 55.71 15.55 19.12
CA PHE A 115 55.61 15.56 20.59
C PHE A 115 54.82 16.75 21.13
N ILE A 116 54.99 17.94 20.53
CA ILE A 116 54.30 19.16 20.92
C ILE A 116 53.19 19.44 19.91
N LYS A 117 51.96 19.12 20.30
CA LYS A 117 50.78 19.31 19.46
C LYS A 117 50.45 20.80 19.33
N PRO A 118 50.27 21.34 18.11
CA PRO A 118 49.91 22.75 17.91
C PRO A 118 48.50 23.01 18.47
N ASN A 119 48.22 24.27 18.79
CA ASN A 119 46.86 24.69 19.15
C ASN A 119 46.12 25.11 17.86
N PRO A 120 45.16 24.30 17.35
CA PRO A 120 44.50 24.59 16.07
C PRO A 120 43.67 25.88 16.11
N TYR A 121 43.24 26.33 17.29
CA TYR A 121 42.48 27.57 17.44
C TYR A 121 43.33 28.84 17.27
N LYS A 122 44.67 28.71 17.22
CA LYS A 122 45.57 29.82 16.85
C LYS A 122 45.72 29.98 15.34
N SER A 123 45.24 29.01 14.56
CA SER A 123 45.31 28.95 13.09
C SER A 123 43.93 28.62 12.52
N PRO A 124 42.93 29.54 12.60
CA PRO A 124 41.53 29.25 12.27
C PRO A 124 41.31 28.75 10.84
N GLU A 125 42.20 29.06 9.90
CA GLU A 125 42.22 28.53 8.55
C GLU A 125 42.24 27.00 8.50
N THR A 126 42.96 26.35 9.41
CA THR A 126 43.04 24.87 9.51
C THR A 126 41.74 24.23 10.00
N MET A 127 40.83 25.03 10.58
CA MET A 127 39.56 24.58 11.13
C MET A 127 38.37 24.89 10.22
N ARG A 128 38.60 25.43 9.02
CA ARG A 128 37.53 25.84 8.08
C ARG A 128 36.80 24.68 7.44
N ARG A 129 37.55 23.65 7.05
CA ARG A 129 37.01 22.43 6.42
C ARG A 129 36.95 21.34 7.48
N TRP A 130 35.81 20.69 7.58
CA TRP A 130 35.60 19.55 8.46
C TRP A 130 34.63 18.57 7.84
N TYR A 131 34.74 17.31 8.26
CA TYR A 131 33.81 16.24 7.91
C TYR A 131 33.17 15.71 9.19
N LEU A 132 31.93 15.23 9.08
CA LEU A 132 31.15 14.74 10.22
C LEU A 132 30.89 13.25 10.07
N SER A 133 30.98 12.54 11.20
CA SER A 133 30.55 11.15 11.31
C SER A 133 29.78 10.95 12.61
N VAL A 134 28.62 10.29 12.55
CA VAL A 134 27.97 9.74 13.73
C VAL A 134 28.57 8.37 14.03
N VAL A 135 29.40 8.32 15.06
CA VAL A 135 30.26 7.15 15.37
C VAL A 135 29.51 6.10 16.19
N GLU A 136 28.54 6.52 17.01
CA GLU A 136 27.77 5.63 17.87
C GLU A 136 26.38 6.21 18.10
N VAL A 137 25.33 5.39 17.97
CA VAL A 137 23.96 5.71 18.40
C VAL A 137 23.53 4.76 19.51
N SER A 138 22.71 5.24 20.44
CA SER A 138 22.17 4.41 21.50
C SER A 138 21.25 3.31 20.94
N SER A 139 21.11 2.20 21.66
CA SER A 139 20.25 1.07 21.30
C SER A 139 18.75 1.29 21.59
N ASP A 140 18.28 2.54 21.65
CA ASP A 140 16.89 2.84 22.02
C ASP A 140 15.90 2.48 20.87
N PRO A 141 14.85 1.67 21.11
CA PRO A 141 13.92 1.26 20.06
C PRO A 141 13.20 2.42 19.36
N SER A 142 13.16 3.61 19.95
CA SER A 142 12.54 4.80 19.33
C SER A 142 13.29 5.31 18.09
N TRP A 143 14.50 4.82 17.80
CA TRP A 143 15.20 5.07 16.55
C TRP A 143 14.49 4.43 15.33
N ASP A 144 13.75 3.34 15.54
CA ASP A 144 13.09 2.55 14.48
C ASP A 144 11.72 3.10 14.04
N TRP A 145 11.33 4.32 14.42
CA TRP A 145 9.97 4.84 14.18
C TRP A 145 9.56 4.85 12.69
N LYS A 146 10.50 5.06 11.75
CA LYS A 146 10.25 5.00 10.29
C LYS A 146 9.92 3.57 9.84
N ARG A 147 10.63 2.56 10.38
CA ARG A 147 10.34 1.14 10.16
C ARG A 147 8.93 0.78 10.65
N GLU A 148 8.53 1.28 11.82
CA GLU A 148 7.19 1.07 12.36
C GLU A 148 6.11 1.77 11.51
N GLN A 149 6.39 2.97 10.98
CA GLN A 149 5.50 3.65 10.04
C GLN A 149 5.34 2.89 8.71
N ASP A 150 6.43 2.34 8.17
CA ASP A 150 6.39 1.54 6.94
C ASP A 150 5.59 0.25 7.14
N LYS A 151 5.79 -0.46 8.27
CA LYS A 151 4.99 -1.63 8.66
C LYS A 151 3.51 -1.29 8.81
N LEU A 152 3.19 -0.15 9.44
CA LEU A 152 1.82 0.31 9.59
C LEU A 152 1.19 0.57 8.21
N THR A 153 1.91 1.26 7.33
CA THR A 153 1.47 1.57 5.96
C THR A 153 1.22 0.29 5.16
N GLU A 154 2.14 -0.69 5.23
CA GLU A 154 1.97 -1.99 4.59
C GLU A 154 0.73 -2.73 5.12
N THR A 155 0.53 -2.70 6.45
CA THR A 155 -0.62 -3.32 7.11
C THR A 155 -1.93 -2.67 6.69
N MET A 156 -1.98 -1.34 6.62
CA MET A 156 -3.14 -0.59 6.15
C MET A 156 -3.46 -0.91 4.69
N ASN A 157 -2.45 -1.00 3.82
CA ASN A 157 -2.63 -1.38 2.42
C ASN A 157 -3.16 -2.82 2.27
N LYS A 158 -2.68 -3.77 3.10
CA LYS A 158 -3.21 -5.15 3.13
C LYS A 158 -4.67 -5.19 3.59
N LEU A 159 -5.03 -4.38 4.59
CA LEU A 159 -6.40 -4.28 5.10
C LEU A 159 -7.35 -3.69 4.05
N ASP A 160 -6.95 -2.61 3.38
CA ASP A 160 -7.74 -1.97 2.30
C ASP A 160 -8.02 -2.95 1.16
N ARG A 161 -7.01 -3.71 0.71
CA ARG A 161 -7.20 -4.76 -0.31
C ARG A 161 -8.19 -5.82 0.16
N LYS A 162 -8.02 -6.37 1.36
CA LYS A 162 -8.96 -7.37 1.92
C LYS A 162 -10.38 -6.83 2.04
N SER A 163 -10.55 -5.57 2.42
CA SER A 163 -11.87 -4.94 2.52
C SER A 163 -12.53 -4.80 1.14
N LYS A 164 -11.77 -4.38 0.12
CA LYS A 164 -12.26 -4.32 -1.27
C LYS A 164 -12.63 -5.70 -1.81
N ASP A 165 -11.84 -6.72 -1.52
CA ASP A 165 -12.12 -8.09 -1.93
C ASP A 165 -13.39 -8.64 -1.27
N ALA A 166 -13.55 -8.41 0.05
CA ALA A 166 -14.77 -8.79 0.76
C ALA A 166 -16.01 -8.04 0.23
N SER A 167 -15.89 -6.73 -0.05
CA SER A 167 -16.98 -5.94 -0.64
C SER A 167 -17.39 -6.48 -2.01
N ARG A 168 -16.42 -6.83 -2.87
CA ARG A 168 -16.68 -7.43 -4.18
C ARG A 168 -17.34 -8.80 -4.06
N GLN A 169 -16.94 -9.60 -3.08
CA GLN A 169 -17.56 -10.90 -2.83
C GLN A 169 -19.04 -10.74 -2.43
N VAL A 170 -19.34 -9.85 -1.48
CA VAL A 170 -20.71 -9.55 -1.05
C VAL A 170 -21.56 -9.01 -2.22
N GLU A 171 -20.99 -8.16 -3.06
CA GLU A 171 -21.65 -7.66 -4.27
C GLU A 171 -21.97 -8.81 -5.24
N LYS A 172 -20.99 -9.69 -5.53
CA LYS A 172 -21.18 -10.86 -6.38
C LYS A 172 -22.29 -11.78 -5.85
N GLU A 173 -22.28 -12.08 -4.56
CA GLU A 173 -23.28 -12.93 -3.91
C GLU A 173 -24.69 -12.32 -3.99
N ASN A 174 -24.83 -11.02 -3.75
CA ASN A 174 -26.11 -10.33 -3.87
C ASN A 174 -26.64 -10.34 -5.31
N MET A 175 -25.77 -10.11 -6.30
CA MET A 175 -26.15 -10.14 -7.73
C MET A 175 -26.55 -11.53 -8.18
N ILE A 176 -25.80 -12.57 -7.80
CA ILE A 176 -26.16 -13.97 -8.08
C ILE A 176 -27.50 -14.32 -7.41
N ARG A 177 -27.75 -13.86 -6.18
CA ARG A 177 -29.02 -14.09 -5.49
C ARG A 177 -30.19 -13.43 -6.23
N ASN A 178 -30.04 -12.18 -6.66
CA ASN A 178 -31.08 -11.48 -7.43
C ASN A 178 -31.32 -12.17 -8.77
N LEU A 179 -30.25 -12.51 -9.48
CA LEU A 179 -30.36 -13.22 -10.75
C LEU A 179 -31.06 -14.58 -10.59
N ASN A 180 -30.76 -15.34 -9.52
CA ASN A 180 -31.45 -16.59 -9.24
C ASN A 180 -32.95 -16.38 -8.97
N ARG A 181 -33.32 -15.31 -8.25
CA ARG A 181 -34.74 -14.98 -8.02
C ARG A 181 -35.44 -14.64 -9.33
N TRP A 182 -34.83 -13.80 -10.15
CA TRP A 182 -35.34 -13.49 -11.49
C TRP A 182 -35.50 -14.77 -12.32
N LEU A 183 -34.48 -15.63 -12.36
CA LEU A 183 -34.53 -16.89 -13.11
C LEU A 183 -35.66 -17.82 -12.63
N GLN A 184 -35.95 -17.85 -11.32
CA GLN A 184 -37.05 -18.67 -10.78
C GLN A 184 -38.42 -18.24 -11.30
N GLU A 185 -38.65 -16.93 -11.47
CA GLU A 185 -39.91 -16.39 -11.96
C GLU A 185 -40.06 -16.58 -13.49
N HIS A 186 -38.94 -16.66 -14.21
CA HIS A 186 -38.92 -16.69 -15.67
C HIS A 186 -38.30 -17.94 -16.29
N GLU A 187 -38.14 -19.02 -15.51
CA GLU A 187 -37.39 -20.22 -15.90
C GLU A 187 -37.91 -20.82 -17.21
N GLU A 188 -39.23 -20.94 -17.33
CA GLU A 188 -39.89 -21.55 -18.50
C GLU A 188 -39.69 -20.73 -19.78
N ASN A 189 -39.75 -19.40 -19.69
CA ASN A 189 -39.48 -18.52 -20.82
C ASN A 189 -38.01 -18.65 -21.27
N PHE A 190 -37.08 -18.77 -20.31
CA PHE A 190 -35.66 -18.94 -20.60
C PHE A 190 -35.40 -20.30 -21.26
N LYS A 191 -35.96 -21.38 -20.73
CA LYS A 191 -35.89 -22.72 -21.34
C LYS A 191 -36.41 -22.70 -22.78
N LEU A 192 -37.57 -22.08 -23.00
CA LEU A 192 -38.19 -21.99 -24.32
C LEU A 192 -37.29 -21.24 -25.31
N ALA A 193 -36.65 -20.14 -24.90
CA ALA A 193 -35.73 -19.39 -25.75
C ALA A 193 -34.54 -20.25 -26.21
N ILE A 194 -33.86 -20.94 -25.28
CA ILE A 194 -32.74 -21.83 -25.62
C ILE A 194 -33.21 -22.97 -26.52
N GLN A 195 -34.31 -23.63 -26.17
CA GLN A 195 -34.84 -24.75 -26.94
C GLN A 195 -35.24 -24.34 -28.36
N THR A 196 -35.86 -23.18 -28.51
CA THR A 196 -36.31 -22.67 -29.80
C THR A 196 -35.12 -22.51 -30.74
N ASP A 197 -34.02 -21.91 -30.29
CA ASP A 197 -32.82 -21.80 -31.13
C ASP A 197 -32.15 -23.15 -31.35
N LEU A 198 -31.96 -23.96 -30.30
CA LEU A 198 -31.26 -25.24 -30.38
C LEU A 198 -31.95 -26.22 -31.34
N TYR A 199 -33.24 -26.48 -31.14
CA TYR A 199 -33.96 -27.51 -31.91
C TYR A 199 -34.46 -27.02 -33.26
N ARG A 200 -34.62 -25.71 -33.47
CA ARG A 200 -34.89 -25.19 -34.82
C ARG A 200 -33.69 -25.44 -35.74
N ASN A 201 -32.48 -25.32 -35.23
CA ASN A 201 -31.26 -25.50 -36.01
C ASN A 201 -30.85 -26.98 -36.13
N ASP A 202 -31.02 -27.77 -35.07
CA ASP A 202 -30.77 -29.21 -35.06
C ASP A 202 -31.94 -30.00 -34.43
N PRO A 203 -33.01 -30.27 -35.22
CA PRO A 203 -34.23 -30.92 -34.71
C PRO A 203 -34.02 -32.34 -34.16
N GLU A 204 -32.98 -33.05 -34.61
CA GLU A 204 -32.68 -34.39 -34.11
C GLU A 204 -32.28 -34.40 -32.63
N LEU A 205 -31.74 -33.27 -32.13
CA LEU A 205 -31.35 -33.14 -30.73
C LEU A 205 -32.53 -33.22 -29.78
N GLU A 206 -33.73 -32.80 -30.18
CA GLU A 206 -34.91 -32.93 -29.31
C GLU A 206 -35.21 -34.41 -29.04
N GLN A 207 -35.08 -35.27 -30.05
CA GLN A 207 -35.24 -36.71 -29.88
C GLN A 207 -34.10 -37.33 -29.08
N LYS A 208 -32.87 -36.81 -29.16
CA LYS A 208 -31.71 -37.37 -28.45
C LYS A 208 -31.63 -36.91 -26.99
N LEU A 209 -32.00 -35.65 -26.70
CA LEU A 209 -31.85 -35.00 -25.40
C LEU A 209 -33.17 -34.91 -24.60
N GLY A 210 -34.33 -34.91 -25.27
CA GLY A 210 -35.60 -34.48 -24.67
C GLY A 210 -35.65 -32.96 -24.52
N LYS A 211 -36.64 -32.42 -23.79
CA LYS A 211 -36.71 -30.97 -23.51
C LYS A 211 -35.67 -30.55 -22.46
N ILE A 212 -35.49 -29.25 -22.27
CA ILE A 212 -34.72 -28.73 -21.13
C ILE A 212 -35.56 -28.94 -19.87
N GLN A 213 -35.03 -29.72 -18.94
CA GLN A 213 -35.67 -30.02 -17.67
C GLN A 213 -35.50 -28.87 -16.68
N SER A 214 -34.28 -28.33 -16.56
CA SER A 214 -33.97 -27.26 -15.62
C SER A 214 -32.86 -26.37 -16.15
N ILE A 215 -32.90 -25.11 -15.71
CA ILE A 215 -31.83 -24.14 -15.90
C ILE A 215 -31.50 -23.47 -14.56
N SER A 216 -30.21 -23.27 -14.29
CA SER A 216 -29.76 -22.60 -13.06
C SER A 216 -28.58 -21.69 -13.35
N VAL A 217 -28.45 -20.58 -12.61
CA VAL A 217 -27.22 -19.78 -12.65
C VAL A 217 -26.06 -20.66 -12.20
N SER A 218 -25.02 -20.75 -13.02
CA SER A 218 -23.89 -21.63 -12.72
C SER A 218 -23.13 -21.14 -11.49
N ASN A 219 -22.69 -22.06 -10.63
CA ASN A 219 -21.78 -21.74 -9.52
C ASN A 219 -20.38 -21.35 -10.02
N ASN A 220 -20.05 -21.68 -11.27
CA ASN A 220 -18.75 -21.43 -11.88
C ASN A 220 -18.70 -20.10 -12.64
N GLN A 221 -19.33 -19.04 -12.12
CA GLN A 221 -19.23 -17.69 -12.70
C GLN A 221 -17.79 -17.17 -12.61
N MET A 222 -17.18 -16.92 -13.77
CA MET A 222 -15.84 -16.33 -13.86
C MET A 222 -15.81 -14.88 -13.36
N TYR A 223 -16.88 -14.12 -13.62
CA TYR A 223 -16.96 -12.68 -13.31
C TYR A 223 -18.16 -12.35 -12.42
N ILE A 224 -18.21 -11.11 -11.94
CA ILE A 224 -19.39 -10.55 -11.29
C ILE A 224 -20.46 -10.33 -12.37
N PRO A 225 -21.67 -10.91 -12.23
CA PRO A 225 -22.74 -10.72 -13.21
C PRO A 225 -23.06 -9.23 -13.40
N SER A 226 -23.01 -8.74 -14.63
CA SER A 226 -23.33 -7.36 -14.96
C SER A 226 -23.70 -7.22 -16.44
N GLU A 227 -24.24 -6.07 -16.82
CA GLU A 227 -24.64 -5.80 -18.19
C GLU A 227 -23.44 -5.87 -19.14
N GLY A 228 -23.62 -6.57 -20.26
CA GLY A 228 -22.57 -6.78 -21.26
C GLY A 228 -21.52 -7.84 -20.90
N ILE A 229 -21.61 -8.47 -19.73
CA ILE A 229 -20.81 -9.66 -19.37
C ILE A 229 -21.62 -10.92 -19.65
N ASP A 230 -20.97 -11.92 -20.23
CA ASP A 230 -21.54 -13.24 -20.47
C ASP A 230 -21.73 -13.97 -19.12
N ILE A 231 -22.96 -14.44 -18.89
CA ILE A 231 -23.38 -15.11 -17.65
C ILE A 231 -23.60 -16.57 -17.96
N ARG A 232 -22.99 -17.42 -17.14
CA ARG A 232 -23.06 -18.87 -17.34
C ARG A 232 -24.30 -19.47 -16.72
N PHE A 233 -25.02 -20.28 -17.47
CA PHE A 233 -26.13 -21.07 -16.97
C PHE A 233 -25.84 -22.55 -17.14
N ASP A 234 -26.20 -23.34 -16.14
CA ASP A 234 -26.17 -24.78 -16.17
C ASP A 234 -27.54 -25.27 -16.69
N VAL A 235 -27.52 -26.12 -17.71
CA VAL A 235 -28.70 -26.63 -18.41
C VAL A 235 -28.73 -28.15 -18.28
N ARG A 236 -29.88 -28.71 -17.91
CA ARG A 236 -30.11 -30.16 -17.82
C ARG A 236 -31.23 -30.56 -18.76
N PHE A 237 -31.06 -31.70 -19.41
CA PHE A 237 -32.02 -32.23 -20.38
C PHE A 237 -32.81 -33.39 -19.78
N GLU A 238 -34.08 -33.56 -20.18
CA GLU A 238 -34.98 -34.58 -19.64
C GLU A 238 -34.43 -36.01 -19.73
N LYS A 239 -33.70 -36.36 -20.80
CA LYS A 239 -33.12 -37.70 -20.98
C LYS A 239 -31.82 -37.91 -20.23
N TYR A 240 -31.20 -36.84 -19.75
CA TYR A 240 -29.93 -36.85 -19.02
C TYR A 240 -29.99 -35.85 -17.84
N PRO A 241 -30.90 -36.06 -16.88
CA PRO A 241 -31.14 -35.13 -15.77
C PRO A 241 -29.92 -34.99 -14.84
N GLU A 242 -29.02 -35.97 -14.83
CA GLU A 242 -27.78 -35.95 -14.07
C GLU A 242 -26.64 -35.20 -14.76
N GLU A 243 -26.74 -34.97 -16.07
CA GLU A 243 -25.69 -34.33 -16.87
C GLU A 243 -25.92 -32.83 -16.96
N VAL A 244 -24.82 -32.07 -16.92
CA VAL A 244 -24.86 -30.62 -17.00
C VAL A 244 -24.19 -30.17 -18.29
N ALA A 245 -24.95 -29.45 -19.11
CA ALA A 245 -24.40 -28.60 -20.16
C ALA A 245 -24.31 -27.16 -19.64
N THR A 246 -23.42 -26.37 -20.22
CA THR A 246 -23.24 -24.96 -19.88
C THR A 246 -23.47 -24.09 -21.09
N ILE A 247 -24.19 -22.98 -20.90
CA ILE A 247 -24.45 -21.97 -21.91
C ILE A 247 -24.09 -20.60 -21.35
N ASP A 248 -23.41 -19.78 -22.14
CA ASP A 248 -23.04 -18.43 -21.76
C ASP A 248 -24.00 -17.45 -22.48
N VAL A 249 -24.69 -16.60 -21.69
CA VAL A 249 -25.78 -15.73 -22.15
C VAL A 249 -25.59 -14.31 -21.60
N ARG A 250 -25.84 -13.29 -22.41
CA ARG A 250 -25.89 -11.89 -21.97
C ARG A 250 -27.30 -11.51 -21.58
N LEU A 251 -27.43 -10.86 -20.42
CA LEU A 251 -28.67 -10.24 -19.99
C LEU A 251 -28.60 -8.74 -20.23
N HIS A 252 -29.61 -8.22 -20.93
CA HIS A 252 -29.83 -6.79 -21.13
C HIS A 252 -31.12 -6.41 -20.42
N SER A 253 -31.04 -5.44 -19.53
CA SER A 253 -32.20 -5.05 -18.73
C SER A 253 -33.05 -4.05 -19.50
N GLN A 254 -34.37 -4.16 -19.38
CA GLN A 254 -35.29 -3.24 -20.04
C GLN A 254 -35.43 -1.97 -19.19
N GLY A 255 -34.67 -0.92 -19.53
CA GLY A 255 -34.73 0.38 -18.89
C GLY A 255 -33.48 0.76 -18.09
N LYS A 256 -33.64 1.57 -17.03
CA LYS A 256 -32.51 2.07 -16.21
C LYS A 256 -32.13 1.15 -15.05
N GLN A 257 -32.99 0.20 -14.72
CA GLN A 257 -32.79 -0.76 -13.63
C GLN A 257 -32.37 -2.10 -14.21
N SER A 258 -31.60 -2.86 -13.43
CA SER A 258 -30.97 -4.09 -13.88
C SER A 258 -31.39 -5.29 -13.03
N VAL A 259 -31.56 -6.46 -13.66
CA VAL A 259 -31.91 -7.72 -12.97
C VAL A 259 -30.93 -8.10 -11.86
N PHE A 260 -29.68 -7.62 -11.94
CA PHE A 260 -28.67 -7.82 -10.89
C PHE A 260 -28.96 -7.03 -9.62
N LYS A 261 -29.76 -5.96 -9.71
CA LYS A 261 -30.15 -5.08 -8.59
C LYS A 261 -31.60 -5.28 -8.18
N ASP A 262 -32.48 -5.43 -9.15
CA ASP A 262 -33.91 -5.62 -8.96
C ASP A 262 -34.40 -6.80 -9.80
N PRO A 263 -34.73 -7.94 -9.18
CA PRO A 263 -35.16 -9.14 -9.89
C PRO A 263 -36.58 -9.06 -10.44
N SER A 264 -37.31 -7.95 -10.26
CA SER A 264 -38.68 -7.79 -10.81
C SER A 264 -38.72 -7.16 -12.21
N VAL A 265 -37.56 -6.78 -12.76
CA VAL A 265 -37.50 -6.11 -14.07
C VAL A 265 -37.47 -7.13 -15.20
N ALA A 266 -38.16 -6.81 -16.29
CA ALA A 266 -38.05 -7.56 -17.53
C ALA A 266 -36.61 -7.45 -18.10
N ALA A 267 -36.15 -8.52 -18.72
CA ALA A 267 -34.86 -8.52 -19.39
C ALA A 267 -34.95 -9.24 -20.72
N THR A 268 -34.01 -8.91 -21.59
CA THR A 268 -33.79 -9.61 -22.84
C THR A 268 -32.51 -10.39 -22.76
N ILE A 269 -32.54 -11.65 -23.18
CA ILE A 269 -31.33 -12.45 -23.29
C ILE A 269 -30.79 -12.41 -24.72
N SER A 270 -29.48 -12.35 -24.87
CA SER A 270 -28.79 -12.54 -26.14
C SER A 270 -27.58 -13.48 -25.97
N PHE A 271 -27.10 -14.05 -27.07
CA PHE A 271 -25.94 -14.95 -27.02
C PHE A 271 -24.62 -14.22 -27.34
N GLU A 272 -23.50 -14.86 -26.98
CA GLU A 272 -22.16 -14.30 -27.12
C GLU A 272 -21.86 -13.89 -28.58
N ARG A 273 -21.66 -12.59 -28.85
CA ARG A 273 -21.24 -12.09 -30.19
C ARG A 273 -22.07 -12.67 -31.35
N GLU A 274 -23.39 -12.77 -31.18
CA GLU A 274 -24.29 -13.37 -32.18
C GLU A 274 -23.97 -14.85 -32.47
N ARG A 275 -23.40 -15.58 -31.50
CA ARG A 275 -23.09 -17.00 -31.62
C ARG A 275 -23.79 -17.78 -30.52
N PHE A 276 -24.57 -18.79 -30.91
CA PHE A 276 -25.10 -19.76 -29.95
C PHE A 276 -23.99 -20.75 -29.61
N VAL A 277 -23.76 -20.98 -28.31
CA VAL A 277 -22.73 -21.92 -27.83
C VAL A 277 -23.22 -22.65 -26.59
N ILE A 278 -23.35 -23.98 -26.67
CA ILE A 278 -23.62 -24.83 -25.52
C ILE A 278 -22.56 -25.93 -25.43
N LYS A 279 -22.02 -26.13 -24.23
CA LYS A 279 -20.84 -26.98 -24.00
C LYS A 279 -21.11 -28.02 -22.94
N THR A 280 -20.50 -29.18 -23.10
CA THR A 280 -20.44 -30.23 -22.07
C THR A 280 -18.99 -30.64 -21.80
N VAL A 281 -18.78 -31.43 -20.75
CA VAL A 281 -17.45 -31.93 -20.37
C VAL A 281 -17.17 -33.27 -21.05
N TYR A 282 -15.89 -33.61 -21.19
CA TYR A 282 -15.43 -34.79 -21.96
C TYR A 282 -16.05 -36.11 -21.48
N ASP A 283 -16.19 -36.28 -20.17
CA ASP A 283 -16.70 -37.52 -19.57
C ASP A 283 -18.24 -37.57 -19.49
N SER A 284 -18.94 -36.54 -19.99
CA SER A 284 -20.40 -36.47 -19.97
C SER A 284 -21.02 -37.40 -21.01
N LYS A 285 -22.17 -38.01 -20.68
CA LYS A 285 -23.01 -38.71 -21.67
C LYS A 285 -23.51 -37.80 -22.79
N LEU A 286 -23.53 -36.47 -22.58
CA LEU A 286 -23.87 -35.48 -23.60
C LEU A 286 -22.76 -35.33 -24.65
N PHE A 287 -21.51 -35.60 -24.29
CA PHE A 287 -20.35 -35.38 -25.16
C PHE A 287 -20.45 -36.06 -26.53
N PRO A 288 -20.72 -37.38 -26.64
CA PRO A 288 -20.87 -38.02 -27.94
C PRO A 288 -22.06 -37.46 -28.73
N ILE A 289 -23.15 -37.06 -28.06
CA ILE A 289 -24.34 -36.48 -28.72
C ILE A 289 -23.99 -35.11 -29.30
N PHE A 290 -23.30 -34.26 -28.53
CA PHE A 290 -22.89 -32.93 -28.95
C PHE A 290 -21.89 -33.04 -30.10
N ASN A 291 -20.88 -33.89 -29.99
CA ASN A 291 -19.86 -34.09 -31.02
C ASN A 291 -20.44 -34.63 -32.34
N GLN A 292 -21.46 -35.50 -32.28
CA GLN A 292 -22.12 -36.06 -33.47
C GLN A 292 -23.27 -35.19 -34.01
N SER A 293 -23.63 -34.11 -33.32
CA SER A 293 -24.66 -33.17 -33.77
C SER A 293 -24.21 -32.39 -35.01
N ARG A 294 -25.16 -31.81 -35.75
CA ARG A 294 -24.87 -31.09 -36.99
C ARG A 294 -23.89 -29.94 -36.79
N PHE A 295 -23.99 -29.27 -35.64
CA PHE A 295 -23.14 -28.13 -35.27
C PHE A 295 -22.14 -28.47 -34.15
N GLY A 296 -21.90 -29.77 -33.98
CA GLY A 296 -21.01 -30.34 -32.99
C GLY A 296 -19.54 -30.21 -33.34
N ASN A 297 -18.68 -30.23 -32.32
CA ASN A 297 -17.24 -30.40 -32.51
C ASN A 297 -16.62 -31.36 -31.48
N SER A 298 -15.34 -31.67 -31.69
CA SER A 298 -14.57 -32.62 -30.87
C SER A 298 -14.32 -32.16 -29.43
N ASN A 299 -14.74 -30.96 -29.05
CA ASN A 299 -14.62 -30.45 -27.68
C ASN A 299 -15.93 -30.60 -26.89
N GLY A 300 -16.95 -31.26 -27.45
CA GLY A 300 -18.26 -31.38 -26.80
C GLY A 300 -19.01 -30.05 -26.79
N GLU A 301 -18.87 -29.26 -27.85
CA GLU A 301 -19.54 -27.97 -28.04
C GLU A 301 -20.45 -28.05 -29.26
N ILE A 302 -21.67 -27.55 -29.11
CA ILE A 302 -22.58 -27.23 -30.21
C ILE A 302 -22.51 -25.73 -30.40
N SER A 303 -22.15 -25.28 -31.61
CA SER A 303 -22.01 -23.85 -31.86
C SER A 303 -22.26 -23.44 -33.30
N TYR A 304 -22.91 -22.29 -33.49
CA TYR A 304 -23.18 -21.73 -34.81
C TYR A 304 -23.43 -20.21 -34.71
N GLU A 305 -23.17 -19.50 -35.80
CA GLU A 305 -23.51 -18.08 -35.93
C GLU A 305 -25.02 -17.91 -36.07
N LEU A 306 -25.55 -16.89 -35.39
CA LEU A 306 -26.91 -16.41 -35.53
C LEU A 306 -26.93 -15.36 -36.66
N PRO A 307 -28.03 -15.20 -37.40
CA PRO A 307 -28.11 -14.21 -38.48
C PRO A 307 -27.83 -12.77 -38.00
N LYS A 308 -27.30 -11.90 -38.87
CA LYS A 308 -26.90 -10.52 -38.51
C LYS A 308 -28.07 -9.57 -38.26
N ASP A 309 -29.22 -9.88 -38.85
CA ASP A 309 -30.51 -9.22 -38.68
C ASP A 309 -31.38 -9.90 -37.61
N TYR A 310 -30.82 -10.92 -36.95
CA TYR A 310 -31.45 -11.62 -35.84
C TYR A 310 -31.28 -10.77 -34.57
N GLU A 311 -32.25 -9.89 -34.32
CA GLU A 311 -32.44 -9.19 -33.03
C GLU A 311 -32.82 -10.18 -31.93
N ASN A 312 -31.99 -11.20 -31.66
CA ASN A 312 -32.22 -12.24 -30.65
C ASN A 312 -32.01 -11.68 -29.24
N GLN A 313 -32.82 -10.70 -28.92
CA GLN A 313 -33.22 -10.34 -27.58
C GLN A 313 -34.52 -11.08 -27.32
N PHE A 314 -34.45 -12.29 -26.75
CA PHE A 314 -35.66 -12.94 -26.27
C PHE A 314 -36.17 -12.12 -25.11
N LEU A 315 -37.26 -11.40 -25.31
CA LEU A 315 -37.93 -10.72 -24.23
C LEU A 315 -38.41 -11.79 -23.25
N ILE A 316 -37.86 -11.72 -22.05
CA ILE A 316 -38.30 -12.46 -20.90
C ILE A 316 -39.12 -11.45 -20.08
N PRO A 317 -40.47 -11.43 -20.27
CA PRO A 317 -41.35 -10.40 -19.73
C PRO A 317 -41.47 -10.48 -18.21
#